data_AF-A0AAD5LRH2-F1
#
_entry.id   AF-A0AAD5LRH2-F1
#
_cell.length_a   1.000
_cell.length_b   1.000
_cell.length_c   1.000
_cell.angle_alpha   90.00
_cell.angle_beta   90.00
_cell.angle_gamma   90.00
#
_symmetry.space_group_name_H-M   'P 1'
#
loop_
_entity.id
_entity.type
_entity.pdbx_description
1 polymer ?
#
loop_
_entity_poly.entity_id
_entity_poly.type
_entity_poly.pdbx_seq_one_letter_code
_entity_poly.pdbx_strand_id
1 'polypeptide(L)'
;MVHALHAVGTLVLLSCLASMQTRAHGPSRRNHADDHVRGGAWIHHEDAGPCGRDPLRRNCSFAAPHARLLAATDLKLSLPSLVIDHLDVVTVTVQPGAYKPTSYDWVGVFCVDDEANPPPNKEYLDWHWMTGATDSSLRFGPLINMRCAWQFRYFTYEGANAFVKVAESPLVRMRHGPEQPLHVRVAATCDPTAMRVMWVSAPVDAPFVEYWEASSNIVRRVNVVERTTYAASDMCEARATTVASNLFRDPGIIYSAVLPDLKPEATYSYRIHSGSGKPHSKTFKLRTPPAPGVQNGVTSFFVFGDLGDKTITPPASSKRAATTVELIRRDMSDPRSNYVAVMHDGDLSYAMGAGYLWDQFGALIEPVASEVAYMVAVGNHEYCYMSGGHKDPSGAGATNGFHPPEGNYGRDSGGECGVPTNKRFIMPDNGNQVFWWSVEMGLVHHTTISSEHDYQPGSTMYTWLERDLASVDRSKTPWLFLHLHRPMYTSENYPDDHRVSLLIRKNLEPLLAKYRVDAVFSGHYHAR
;
A
#
# COMPACT_ATOMS: atom_id res chain seq x y z
N MET A 1 -50.42 -33.10 38.85
CA MET A 1 -48.96 -33.06 38.61
C MET A 1 -48.72 -32.11 37.45
N VAL A 2 -48.63 -30.83 37.79
CA VAL A 2 -48.40 -29.71 36.86
C VAL A 2 -47.34 -28.90 37.55
N HIS A 3 -46.08 -28.97 37.10
CA HIS A 3 -45.01 -28.06 37.52
C HIS A 3 -43.78 -28.23 36.62
N ALA A 4 -43.04 -27.12 36.47
CA ALA A 4 -41.70 -26.94 35.92
C ALA A 4 -41.58 -26.80 34.39
N LEU A 5 -41.59 -25.57 33.87
CA LEU A 5 -40.40 -24.72 33.75
C LEU A 5 -40.75 -23.43 32.96
N HIS A 6 -40.99 -22.37 33.71
CA HIS A 6 -40.91 -20.98 33.28
C HIS A 6 -40.19 -20.22 34.40
N ALA A 7 -39.34 -19.27 34.01
CA ALA A 7 -38.61 -18.31 34.83
C ALA A 7 -37.38 -18.83 35.62
N VAL A 8 -36.17 -18.53 35.10
CA VAL A 8 -35.14 -17.76 35.83
C VAL A 8 -34.31 -17.01 34.79
N GLY A 9 -34.49 -15.69 34.69
CA GLY A 9 -33.75 -14.86 33.73
C GLY A 9 -34.05 -13.37 33.88
N THR A 10 -34.24 -12.89 35.11
CA THR A 10 -34.48 -11.46 35.39
C THR A 10 -33.67 -11.05 36.60
N LEU A 11 -32.35 -10.85 36.44
CA LEU A 11 -31.56 -10.13 37.45
C LEU A 11 -30.20 -9.59 36.95
N VAL A 12 -30.12 -8.95 35.79
CA VAL A 12 -29.03 -7.97 35.52
C VAL A 12 -29.56 -6.88 34.57
N LEU A 13 -30.36 -5.96 35.09
CA LEU A 13 -30.82 -4.79 34.33
C LEU A 13 -31.25 -3.67 35.29
N LEU A 14 -30.37 -3.32 36.23
CA LEU A 14 -30.58 -2.18 37.14
C LEU A 14 -29.26 -1.72 37.77
N SER A 15 -28.32 -1.25 36.93
CA SER A 15 -27.21 -0.41 37.37
C SER A 15 -26.52 0.27 36.18
N CYS A 16 -27.25 1.05 35.38
CA CYS A 16 -26.63 2.00 34.44
C CYS A 16 -27.59 3.11 33.96
N LEU A 17 -28.55 3.53 34.79
CA LEU A 17 -29.47 4.63 34.48
C LEU A 17 -29.55 5.59 35.67
N ALA A 18 -28.47 6.33 35.91
CA ALA A 18 -28.46 7.51 36.77
C ALA A 18 -27.22 8.37 36.51
N SER A 19 -27.20 9.11 35.39
CA SER A 19 -26.56 10.45 35.29
C SER A 19 -26.76 11.08 33.91
N MET A 20 -28.01 11.18 33.44
CA MET A 20 -28.33 12.15 32.39
C MET A 20 -28.68 13.48 33.06
N GLN A 21 -27.65 14.30 33.35
CA GLN A 21 -27.81 15.72 33.57
C GLN A 21 -27.40 16.48 32.32
N THR A 22 -28.35 17.28 31.85
CA THR A 22 -28.25 18.21 30.73
C THR A 22 -27.14 19.24 30.96
N ARG A 23 -26.11 19.22 30.10
CA ARG A 23 -25.26 20.40 29.88
C ARG A 23 -25.25 20.72 28.39
N ALA A 24 -25.96 21.77 28.04
CA ALA A 24 -25.72 22.49 26.81
C ALA A 24 -24.27 23.00 26.84
N HIS A 25 -23.46 22.62 25.86
CA HIS A 25 -22.13 23.18 25.63
C HIS A 25 -22.18 23.98 24.33
N GLY A 26 -22.09 25.30 24.47
CA GLY A 26 -21.66 26.19 23.39
C GLY A 26 -20.24 25.82 22.93
N PRO A 27 -19.75 26.41 21.83
CA PRO A 27 -18.54 25.96 21.16
C PRO A 27 -17.34 26.12 22.09
N SER A 28 -16.85 25.00 22.62
CA SER A 28 -15.58 25.00 23.35
C SER A 28 -14.44 25.13 22.35
N ARG A 29 -13.58 26.12 22.58
CA ARG A 29 -12.26 26.19 21.93
C ARG A 29 -11.53 24.91 22.31
N ARG A 30 -11.29 24.02 21.34
CA ARG A 30 -10.37 22.89 21.52
C ARG A 30 -8.97 23.46 21.71
N ASN A 31 -8.36 23.21 22.87
CA ASN A 31 -6.95 23.46 23.07
C ASN A 31 -6.16 22.51 22.16
N HIS A 32 -5.49 23.09 21.15
CA HIS A 32 -4.66 22.42 20.16
C HIS A 32 -3.29 21.92 20.70
N ALA A 33 -3.16 21.72 22.02
CA ALA A 33 -1.85 21.59 22.65
C ALA A 33 -1.41 20.15 23.00
N ASP A 34 -2.29 19.14 22.98
CA ASP A 34 -1.95 17.82 23.55
C ASP A 34 -2.00 16.62 22.57
N ASP A 35 -2.33 16.79 21.28
CA ASP A 35 -2.47 15.67 20.32
C ASP A 35 -1.45 15.65 19.16
N HIS A 36 -0.42 16.51 19.18
CA HIS A 36 0.53 16.61 18.06
C HIS A 36 1.98 16.33 18.48
N VAL A 37 2.25 15.08 18.85
CA VAL A 37 3.61 14.57 19.08
C VAL A 37 3.86 13.38 18.17
N ARG A 38 4.16 13.63 16.89
CA ARG A 38 4.92 12.71 16.02
C ARG A 38 5.25 13.34 14.67
N GLY A 39 6.53 13.26 14.29
CA GLY A 39 7.05 13.53 12.95
C GLY A 39 8.26 12.63 12.68
N GLY A 40 8.08 11.31 12.73
CA GLY A 40 9.23 10.39 12.67
C GLY A 40 8.90 8.99 12.18
N ALA A 41 7.83 8.85 11.38
CA ALA A 41 7.47 7.68 10.60
C ALA A 41 6.25 8.06 9.75
N TRP A 42 6.47 8.83 8.67
CA TRP A 42 5.51 9.07 7.58
C TRP A 42 4.08 9.46 8.01
N ILE A 43 3.78 10.77 8.00
CA ILE A 43 2.54 11.40 8.51
C ILE A 43 1.24 10.81 7.96
N HIS A 44 0.25 10.59 8.83
CA HIS A 44 -1.13 10.22 8.46
C HIS A 44 -1.78 11.20 7.47
N HIS A 45 -2.64 10.73 6.56
CA HIS A 45 -3.37 11.62 5.62
C HIS A 45 -4.33 12.59 6.34
N GLU A 46 -4.68 12.33 7.59
CA GLU A 46 -5.56 13.15 8.41
C GLU A 46 -4.81 14.18 9.28
N ASP A 47 -3.50 14.07 9.41
CA ASP A 47 -2.73 15.02 10.20
C ASP A 47 -2.45 16.25 9.33
N ALA A 48 -2.96 17.40 9.76
CA ALA A 48 -2.65 18.66 9.09
C ALA A 48 -1.16 18.93 9.27
N GLY A 49 -0.41 18.94 8.16
CA GLY A 49 0.97 19.42 8.17
C GLY A 49 1.04 20.92 8.47
N PRO A 50 2.26 21.50 8.52
CA PRO A 50 2.47 22.94 8.66
C PRO A 50 1.64 23.78 7.68
N CYS A 51 1.25 23.18 6.55
CA CYS A 51 0.52 23.80 5.46
C CYS A 51 -0.90 23.25 5.25
N GLY A 52 -1.46 22.50 6.20
CA GLY A 52 -2.78 21.86 6.08
C GLY A 52 -2.72 20.39 5.65
N ARG A 53 -3.90 19.79 5.40
CA ARG A 53 -4.07 18.35 5.09
C ARG A 53 -3.89 18.01 3.62
N ASP A 54 -4.26 18.92 2.71
CA ASP A 54 -4.26 18.66 1.27
C ASP A 54 -2.96 19.16 0.62
N PRO A 55 -2.13 18.27 0.04
CA PRO A 55 -0.92 18.67 -0.68
C PRO A 55 -1.18 19.56 -1.90
N LEU A 56 -2.39 19.55 -2.48
CA LEU A 56 -2.82 20.42 -3.59
C LEU A 56 -3.42 21.75 -3.12
N ARG A 57 -3.96 21.81 -1.90
CA ARG A 57 -4.60 23.00 -1.32
C ARG A 57 -3.93 23.35 -0.01
N ARG A 58 -2.66 23.75 -0.13
CA ARG A 58 -1.86 24.20 1.00
C ARG A 58 -2.31 25.59 1.43
N ASN A 59 -2.57 25.76 2.72
CA ASN A 59 -2.95 27.04 3.32
C ASN A 59 -1.73 27.89 3.74
N CYS A 60 -0.56 27.62 3.14
CA CYS A 60 0.70 28.28 3.46
C CYS A 60 1.46 28.71 2.19
N SER A 61 2.43 29.61 2.36
CA SER A 61 3.39 29.98 1.31
C SER A 61 4.83 29.77 1.75
N PHE A 62 5.74 29.59 0.79
CA PHE A 62 7.17 29.51 1.05
C PHE A 62 7.87 30.71 0.42
N ALA A 63 8.48 31.55 1.23
CA ALA A 63 9.18 32.75 0.77
C ALA A 63 10.70 32.56 0.71
N ALA A 64 11.37 33.40 -0.08
CA ALA A 64 12.82 33.48 -0.06
C ALA A 64 13.27 34.15 1.25
N PRO A 65 14.35 33.67 1.88
CA PRO A 65 14.83 34.26 3.12
C PRO A 65 15.28 35.71 2.91
N HIS A 66 14.79 36.62 3.76
CA HIS A 66 15.21 38.01 3.75
C HIS A 66 16.63 38.16 4.34
N ALA A 67 17.44 39.09 3.79
CA ALA A 67 18.87 39.25 4.11
C ALA A 67 19.18 39.38 5.62
N ARG A 68 18.25 39.97 6.40
CA ARG A 68 18.38 40.12 7.86
C ARG A 68 18.28 38.78 8.60
N LEU A 69 17.47 37.85 8.10
CA LEU A 69 17.33 36.50 8.67
C LEU A 69 18.60 35.70 8.41
N LEU A 70 19.10 35.71 7.18
CA LEU A 70 20.34 35.01 6.79
C LEU A 70 21.57 35.51 7.55
N ALA A 71 21.66 36.82 7.80
CA ALA A 71 22.76 37.42 8.57
C ALA A 71 22.68 37.12 10.08
N ALA A 72 21.53 36.63 10.58
CA ALA A 72 21.29 36.33 11.98
C ALA A 72 21.31 34.81 12.29
N THR A 73 21.41 33.95 11.28
CA THR A 73 21.29 32.49 11.42
C THR A 73 22.58 31.76 11.03
N ASP A 74 23.36 31.33 12.01
CA ASP A 74 24.40 30.29 11.86
C ASP A 74 23.82 28.86 11.96
N LEU A 75 22.52 28.70 11.67
CA LEU A 75 21.81 27.45 11.89
C LEU A 75 22.31 26.37 10.92
N LYS A 76 22.71 25.23 11.47
CA LYS A 76 23.18 24.08 10.69
C LYS A 76 22.38 22.83 11.02
N LEU A 77 22.11 22.04 9.99
CA LEU A 77 21.61 20.68 10.13
C LEU A 77 22.77 19.71 9.92
N SER A 78 23.05 18.88 10.91
CA SER A 78 24.08 17.84 10.84
C SER A 78 23.49 16.46 11.04
N LEU A 79 24.13 15.48 10.41
CA LEU A 79 23.73 14.08 10.46
C LEU A 79 24.94 13.21 10.78
N PRO A 80 24.77 12.09 11.52
CA PRO A 80 25.87 11.18 11.82
C PRO A 80 26.49 10.51 10.58
N SER A 81 25.69 10.30 9.53
CA SER A 81 26.11 9.72 8.26
C SER A 81 25.37 10.35 7.10
N LEU A 82 26.06 10.53 5.96
CA LEU A 82 25.47 10.92 4.67
C LEU A 82 25.22 9.72 3.75
N VAL A 83 25.50 8.51 4.22
CA VAL A 83 25.23 7.26 3.51
C VAL A 83 24.46 6.34 4.45
N ILE A 84 23.25 5.96 4.04
CA ILE A 84 22.31 5.16 4.84
C ILE A 84 21.85 3.94 4.05
N ASP A 85 21.37 2.94 4.77
CA ASP A 85 20.75 1.75 4.19
C ASP A 85 19.23 1.94 4.05
N HIS A 86 18.63 1.14 3.17
CA HIS A 86 17.17 1.08 3.04
C HIS A 86 16.55 0.67 4.38
N LEU A 87 15.57 1.45 4.84
CA LEU A 87 14.87 1.35 6.13
C LEU A 87 15.64 1.88 7.36
N ASP A 88 16.73 2.62 7.16
CA ASP A 88 17.40 3.29 8.27
C ASP A 88 16.55 4.41 8.88
N VAL A 89 16.63 4.54 10.21
CA VAL A 89 16.15 5.71 10.94
C VAL A 89 17.31 6.69 11.12
N VAL A 90 17.11 7.93 10.71
CA VAL A 90 18.13 8.97 10.69
C VAL A 90 17.85 9.99 11.78
N THR A 91 18.89 10.37 12.53
CA THR A 91 18.84 11.47 13.47
C THR A 91 19.41 12.73 12.82
N VAL A 92 18.62 13.80 12.82
CA VAL A 92 19.01 15.14 12.37
C VAL A 92 19.25 16.00 13.59
N THR A 93 20.47 16.48 13.75
CA THR A 93 20.85 17.41 14.82
C THR A 93 20.75 18.84 14.30
N VAL A 94 19.94 19.64 14.97
CA VAL A 94 19.79 21.08 14.72
C VAL A 94 20.79 21.81 15.61
N GLN A 95 21.71 22.54 14.99
CA GLN A 95 22.66 23.41 15.68
C GLN A 95 22.23 24.86 15.44
N PRO A 96 21.45 25.46 16.35
CA PRO A 96 20.84 26.77 16.09
C PRO A 96 21.83 27.93 16.08
N GLY A 97 23.02 27.79 16.68
CA GLY A 97 23.98 28.90 16.80
C GLY A 97 23.36 30.06 17.59
N ALA A 98 23.37 31.27 17.00
CA ALA A 98 22.73 32.45 17.59
C ALA A 98 21.20 32.51 17.38
N TYR A 99 20.65 31.67 16.51
CA TYR A 99 19.21 31.61 16.24
C TYR A 99 18.45 31.07 17.45
N LYS A 100 17.23 31.54 17.67
CA LYS A 100 16.35 31.09 18.75
C LYS A 100 15.15 30.33 18.16
N PRO A 101 15.18 28.99 18.13
CA PRO A 101 14.07 28.19 17.65
C PRO A 101 12.74 28.52 18.32
N THR A 102 11.66 28.54 17.53
CA THR A 102 10.29 28.74 18.01
C THR A 102 9.48 27.45 17.95
N SER A 103 8.32 27.45 18.60
CA SER A 103 7.36 26.35 18.51
C SER A 103 6.72 26.19 17.12
N TYR A 104 6.88 27.18 16.24
CA TYR A 104 6.39 27.17 14.86
C TYR A 104 7.50 26.81 13.86
N ASP A 105 8.70 26.50 14.35
CA ASP A 105 9.77 26.03 13.49
C ASP A 105 9.64 24.52 13.29
N TRP A 106 10.05 24.05 12.13
CA TRP A 106 9.96 22.63 11.78
C TRP A 106 11.05 22.22 10.79
N VAL A 107 11.32 20.93 10.75
CA VAL A 107 12.21 20.32 9.74
C VAL A 107 11.37 19.48 8.80
N GLY A 108 11.49 19.73 7.50
CA GLY A 108 10.88 18.95 6.42
C GLY A 108 11.86 17.98 5.79
N VAL A 109 11.34 16.83 5.34
CA VAL A 109 12.08 15.77 4.64
C VAL A 109 11.72 15.77 3.17
N PHE A 110 12.73 15.78 2.31
CA PHE A 110 12.59 15.89 0.86
C PHE A 110 13.32 14.73 0.18
N CYS A 111 12.69 14.18 -0.84
CA CYS A 111 13.29 13.23 -1.78
C CYS A 111 13.71 14.02 -3.02
N VAL A 112 15.01 14.13 -3.24
CA VAL A 112 15.65 14.92 -4.29
C VAL A 112 16.01 13.98 -5.44
N ASP A 113 15.16 14.00 -6.46
CA ASP A 113 15.32 13.18 -7.68
C ASP A 113 16.36 13.77 -8.65
N ASP A 114 16.34 15.09 -8.81
CA ASP A 114 17.30 15.86 -9.60
C ASP A 114 18.04 16.85 -8.69
N GLU A 115 19.34 16.62 -8.47
CA GLU A 115 20.17 17.50 -7.63
C GLU A 115 20.41 18.88 -8.28
N ALA A 116 20.31 18.99 -9.61
CA ALA A 116 20.41 20.26 -10.31
C ALA A 116 19.12 21.09 -10.19
N ASN A 117 17.97 20.43 -10.03
CA ASN A 117 16.66 21.05 -9.87
C ASN A 117 15.93 20.45 -8.65
N PRO A 118 16.40 20.75 -7.42
CA PRO A 118 15.82 20.16 -6.22
C PRO A 118 14.35 20.57 -6.05
N PRO A 119 13.53 19.73 -5.40
CA PRO A 119 12.11 19.97 -5.27
C PRO A 119 11.82 21.28 -4.52
N PRO A 120 10.77 22.03 -4.92
CA PRO A 120 10.29 23.18 -4.18
C PRO A 120 10.00 22.85 -2.70
N ASN A 121 10.12 23.85 -1.82
CA ASN A 121 9.88 23.68 -0.38
C ASN A 121 8.46 23.19 -0.02
N LYS A 122 7.51 23.40 -0.93
CA LYS A 122 6.14 22.89 -0.83
C LYS A 122 6.01 21.39 -1.17
N GLU A 123 7.08 20.65 -1.42
CA GLU A 123 7.01 19.24 -1.84
C GLU A 123 7.68 18.29 -0.83
N TYR A 124 7.68 18.68 0.45
CA TYR A 124 8.11 17.80 1.53
C TYR A 124 7.24 16.54 1.61
N LEU A 125 7.86 15.41 1.97
CA LEU A 125 7.21 14.11 2.17
C LEU A 125 6.92 13.80 3.63
N ASP A 126 7.80 14.27 4.52
CA ASP A 126 7.66 14.12 5.96
C ASP A 126 8.10 15.41 6.68
N TRP A 127 7.73 15.60 7.95
CA TRP A 127 8.08 16.79 8.72
C TRP A 127 8.01 16.54 10.23
N HIS A 128 8.71 17.34 11.02
CA HIS A 128 8.63 17.34 12.48
C HIS A 128 8.71 18.78 13.03
N TRP A 129 7.77 19.16 13.91
CA TRP A 129 7.83 20.43 14.66
C TRP A 129 8.99 20.43 15.65
N MET A 130 9.61 21.58 15.88
CA MET A 130 10.69 21.70 16.86
C MET A 130 10.22 21.60 18.32
N THR A 131 8.91 21.74 18.59
CA THR A 131 8.31 21.70 19.94
C THR A 131 8.52 20.38 20.70
N GLY A 132 8.78 19.28 20.00
CA GLY A 132 9.00 17.95 20.58
C GLY A 132 10.46 17.50 20.61
N ALA A 133 11.41 18.36 20.23
CA ALA A 133 12.82 17.97 20.17
C ALA A 133 13.43 17.90 21.58
N THR A 134 13.82 16.71 22.03
CA THR A 134 14.78 16.57 23.13
C THR A 134 16.17 16.94 22.58
N ASP A 135 16.82 17.94 23.17
CA ASP A 135 18.22 18.29 22.87
C ASP A 135 18.51 18.77 21.44
N SER A 136 17.54 19.43 20.77
CA SER A 136 17.69 19.92 19.38
C SER A 136 17.93 18.80 18.33
N SER A 137 17.57 17.56 18.63
CA SER A 137 17.67 16.43 17.69
C SER A 137 16.29 15.87 17.32
N LEU A 138 16.14 15.47 16.06
CA LEU A 138 14.90 14.93 15.49
C LEU A 138 15.19 13.59 14.80
N ARG A 139 14.30 12.62 14.95
CA ARG A 139 14.43 11.30 14.30
C ARG A 139 13.43 11.18 13.16
N PHE A 140 13.91 10.78 11.99
CA PHE A 140 13.12 10.55 10.79
C PHE A 140 13.32 9.13 10.27
N GLY A 141 12.28 8.54 9.69
CA GLY A 141 12.34 7.25 9.05
C GLY A 141 11.39 6.20 9.64
N PRO A 142 11.50 4.92 9.24
CA PRO A 142 12.54 4.39 8.34
C PRO A 142 12.49 5.05 6.95
N LEU A 143 13.63 5.55 6.47
CA LEU A 143 13.74 6.13 5.14
C LEU A 143 13.90 5.03 4.10
N ILE A 144 13.21 5.17 2.96
CA ILE A 144 13.22 4.14 1.91
C ILE A 144 14.09 4.57 0.75
N ASN A 145 14.78 3.62 0.15
CA ASN A 145 15.43 3.85 -1.12
C ASN A 145 14.38 3.88 -2.22
N MET A 146 13.88 5.08 -2.48
CA MET A 146 12.92 5.32 -3.56
C MET A 146 13.63 5.76 -4.85
N ARG A 147 14.96 5.60 -4.96
CA ARG A 147 15.80 6.07 -6.09
C ARG A 147 16.15 7.57 -6.07
N CYS A 148 16.04 8.24 -4.91
CA CYS A 148 16.42 9.63 -4.72
C CYS A 148 17.44 9.81 -3.60
N ALA A 149 18.04 11.00 -3.53
CA ALA A 149 18.75 11.44 -2.34
C ALA A 149 17.79 12.07 -1.33
N TRP A 150 18.05 11.92 -0.03
CA TRP A 150 17.28 12.56 1.02
C TRP A 150 17.90 13.91 1.41
N GLN A 151 17.06 14.91 1.67
CA GLN A 151 17.47 16.21 2.21
C GLN A 151 16.53 16.66 3.32
N PHE A 152 17.10 17.29 4.34
CA PHE A 152 16.35 17.90 5.44
C PHE A 152 16.45 19.41 5.34
N ARG A 153 15.33 20.11 5.54
CA ARG A 153 15.28 21.57 5.46
C ARG A 153 14.59 22.14 6.69
N TYR A 154 15.20 23.14 7.31
CA TYR A 154 14.65 23.83 8.47
C TYR A 154 13.86 25.05 8.03
N PHE A 155 12.64 25.15 8.52
CA PHE A 155 11.72 26.24 8.23
C PHE A 155 11.36 27.00 9.50
N THR A 156 11.28 28.32 9.37
CA THR A 156 10.71 29.19 10.40
C THR A 156 9.47 29.89 9.89
N TYR A 157 8.57 30.24 10.79
CA TYR A 157 7.33 30.95 10.53
C TYR A 157 7.54 32.47 10.56
N GLU A 158 7.16 33.17 9.48
CA GLU A 158 7.30 34.63 9.38
C GLU A 158 5.96 35.39 9.47
N GLY A 159 4.87 34.72 9.87
CA GLY A 159 3.53 35.32 9.89
C GLY A 159 2.74 35.05 8.62
N ALA A 160 1.43 35.35 8.64
CA ALA A 160 0.53 35.18 7.50
C ALA A 160 0.56 33.80 6.81
N ASN A 161 0.78 32.72 7.57
CA ASN A 161 0.95 31.37 7.03
C ASN A 161 2.15 31.23 6.06
N ALA A 162 3.18 32.08 6.18
CA ALA A 162 4.39 32.00 5.40
C ALA A 162 5.53 31.33 6.18
N PHE A 163 6.24 30.43 5.49
CA PHE A 163 7.44 29.78 5.98
C PHE A 163 8.67 30.16 5.15
N VAL A 164 9.81 30.29 5.81
CA VAL A 164 11.09 30.58 5.18
C VAL A 164 12.08 29.48 5.51
N LYS A 165 12.76 28.98 4.47
CA LYS A 165 13.87 28.03 4.64
C LYS A 165 15.10 28.78 5.15
N VAL A 166 15.59 28.41 6.33
CA VAL A 166 16.77 29.04 6.95
C VAL A 166 18.00 28.15 6.96
N ALA A 167 17.82 26.83 6.83
CA ALA A 167 18.93 25.91 6.65
C ALA A 167 18.51 24.66 5.88
N GLU A 168 19.49 23.94 5.37
CA GLU A 168 19.32 22.62 4.79
C GLU A 168 20.53 21.73 5.10
N SER A 169 20.31 20.43 5.11
CA SER A 169 21.38 19.45 5.25
C SER A 169 22.09 19.21 3.91
N PRO A 170 23.31 18.65 3.94
CA PRO A 170 23.84 17.90 2.79
C PRO A 170 22.89 16.78 2.37
N LEU A 171 23.06 16.31 1.14
CA LEU A 171 22.32 15.16 0.61
C LEU A 171 22.75 13.86 1.29
N VAL A 172 21.77 13.06 1.69
CA VAL A 172 21.94 11.73 2.28
C VAL A 172 21.59 10.69 1.23
N ARG A 173 22.52 9.79 0.92
CA ARG A 173 22.40 8.82 -0.18
C ARG A 173 22.22 7.40 0.32
N MET A 174 21.55 6.59 -0.49
CA MET A 174 21.39 5.17 -0.25
C MET A 174 22.68 4.42 -0.58
N ARG A 175 23.17 3.60 0.36
CA ARG A 175 24.44 2.86 0.24
C ARG A 175 24.52 2.03 -1.04
N HIS A 176 23.42 1.38 -1.39
CA HIS A 176 23.33 0.52 -2.57
C HIS A 176 22.82 1.24 -3.82
N GLY A 177 22.61 2.56 -3.75
CA GLY A 177 22.19 3.38 -4.89
C GLY A 177 20.80 3.04 -5.44
N PRO A 178 20.37 3.71 -6.52
CA PRO A 178 19.02 3.59 -7.06
C PRO A 178 18.77 2.26 -7.81
N GLU A 179 19.83 1.51 -8.13
CA GLU A 179 19.78 0.23 -8.86
C GLU A 179 19.57 -0.98 -7.93
N GLN A 180 19.47 -0.77 -6.62
CA GLN A 180 19.17 -1.81 -5.65
C GLN A 180 17.77 -2.41 -5.95
N PRO A 181 17.65 -3.74 -6.15
CA PRO A 181 16.35 -4.38 -6.28
C PRO A 181 15.59 -4.35 -4.96
N LEU A 182 14.43 -3.70 -4.95
CA LEU A 182 13.59 -3.52 -3.76
C LEU A 182 12.11 -3.74 -4.07
N HIS A 183 11.28 -3.73 -3.03
CA HIS A 183 9.85 -3.96 -3.10
C HIS A 183 9.55 -5.34 -3.68
N VAL A 184 10.36 -6.32 -3.30
CA VAL A 184 10.32 -7.65 -3.89
C VAL A 184 9.03 -8.35 -3.49
N ARG A 185 8.33 -8.88 -4.49
CA ARG A 185 7.07 -9.59 -4.32
C ARG A 185 6.96 -10.75 -5.30
N VAL A 186 6.29 -11.81 -4.89
CA VAL A 186 6.05 -12.99 -5.71
C VAL A 186 4.57 -13.22 -5.94
N ALA A 187 4.21 -13.75 -7.11
CA ALA A 187 2.83 -14.08 -7.46
C ALA A 187 2.79 -15.46 -8.11
N ALA A 188 1.67 -16.16 -7.93
CA ALA A 188 1.40 -17.39 -8.65
C ALA A 188 1.14 -17.11 -10.14
N THR A 189 1.35 -18.13 -10.97
CA THR A 189 1.06 -18.07 -12.41
C THR A 189 -0.03 -19.07 -12.77
N CYS A 190 -0.42 -19.13 -14.04
CA CYS A 190 -1.33 -20.18 -14.54
C CYS A 190 -0.68 -21.57 -14.53
N ASP A 191 0.65 -21.65 -14.44
CA ASP A 191 1.39 -22.89 -14.28
C ASP A 191 1.68 -23.13 -12.79
N PRO A 192 1.15 -24.21 -12.18
CA PRO A 192 1.36 -24.52 -10.77
C PRO A 192 2.81 -24.89 -10.43
N THR A 193 3.65 -25.09 -11.45
CA THR A 193 5.10 -25.32 -11.31
C THR A 193 5.92 -24.06 -11.56
N ALA A 194 5.28 -22.89 -11.69
CA ALA A 194 5.98 -21.62 -11.89
C ALA A 194 5.48 -20.51 -10.99
N MET A 195 6.44 -19.71 -10.49
CA MET A 195 6.18 -18.51 -9.69
C MET A 195 6.83 -17.29 -10.33
N ARG A 196 6.15 -16.16 -10.26
CA ARG A 196 6.66 -14.88 -10.79
C ARG A 196 7.29 -14.08 -9.67
N VAL A 197 8.51 -13.58 -9.87
CA VAL A 197 9.17 -12.59 -9.01
C VAL A 197 9.07 -11.22 -9.66
N MET A 198 8.75 -10.21 -8.88
CA MET A 198 8.66 -8.81 -9.30
C MET A 198 9.44 -7.92 -8.33
N TRP A 199 10.07 -6.87 -8.84
CA TRP A 199 10.78 -5.87 -8.04
C TRP A 199 10.85 -4.52 -8.74
N VAL A 200 11.33 -3.52 -8.03
CA VAL A 200 11.51 -2.15 -8.53
C VAL A 200 12.97 -1.72 -8.34
N SER A 201 13.54 -1.07 -9.36
CA SER A 201 14.82 -0.37 -9.27
C SER A 201 14.91 0.73 -10.32
N ALA A 202 15.99 1.52 -10.32
CA ALA A 202 16.38 2.27 -11.52
C ALA A 202 16.68 1.32 -12.70
N PRO A 203 16.72 1.83 -13.95
CA PRO A 203 17.08 1.05 -15.11
C PRO A 203 18.45 0.36 -14.96
N VAL A 204 18.48 -0.95 -15.22
CA VAL A 204 19.67 -1.80 -15.18
C VAL A 204 19.77 -2.70 -16.41
N ASP A 205 21.00 -3.11 -16.74
CA ASP A 205 21.29 -3.95 -17.90
C ASP A 205 21.27 -5.43 -17.55
N ALA A 206 20.55 -6.22 -18.37
CA ALA A 206 20.43 -7.67 -18.24
C ALA A 206 20.28 -8.22 -16.78
N PRO A 207 19.31 -7.74 -16.00
CA PRO A 207 19.07 -8.31 -14.68
C PRO A 207 18.47 -9.72 -14.80
N PHE A 208 18.73 -10.53 -13.77
CA PHE A 208 18.34 -11.93 -13.72
C PHE A 208 18.07 -12.36 -12.27
N VAL A 209 17.40 -13.50 -12.11
CA VAL A 209 17.15 -14.13 -10.82
C VAL A 209 17.89 -15.47 -10.76
N GLU A 210 18.66 -15.66 -9.70
CA GLU A 210 19.21 -16.96 -9.31
C GLU A 210 18.28 -17.60 -8.28
N TYR A 211 18.04 -18.91 -8.40
CA TYR A 211 17.25 -19.65 -7.43
C TYR A 211 17.71 -21.09 -7.29
N TRP A 212 17.51 -21.65 -6.10
CA TRP A 212 17.91 -23.01 -5.76
C TRP A 212 17.04 -23.58 -4.65
N GLU A 213 16.79 -24.88 -4.71
CA GLU A 213 16.12 -25.62 -3.63
C GLU A 213 17.15 -25.91 -2.53
N ALA A 214 16.80 -25.72 -1.25
CA ALA A 214 17.77 -25.89 -0.16
C ALA A 214 18.38 -27.30 -0.08
N SER A 215 17.65 -28.31 -0.55
CA SER A 215 18.07 -29.72 -0.61
C SER A 215 18.96 -30.04 -1.83
N SER A 216 19.16 -29.10 -2.74
CA SER A 216 19.82 -29.30 -4.03
C SER A 216 21.07 -28.42 -4.17
N ASN A 217 22.10 -28.97 -4.83
CA ASN A 217 23.29 -28.21 -5.21
C ASN A 217 23.15 -27.51 -6.58
N ILE A 218 21.95 -27.55 -7.18
CA ILE A 218 21.69 -26.97 -8.50
C ILE A 218 21.19 -25.55 -8.33
N VAL A 219 21.99 -24.59 -8.79
CA VAL A 219 21.58 -23.18 -8.94
C VAL A 219 21.06 -22.97 -10.36
N ARG A 220 19.83 -22.49 -10.45
CA ARG A 220 19.17 -22.14 -11.72
C ARG A 220 19.16 -20.63 -11.88
N ARG A 221 19.10 -20.18 -13.14
CA ARG A 221 19.10 -18.77 -13.51
C ARG A 221 18.02 -18.49 -14.54
N VAL A 222 17.26 -17.42 -14.33
CA VAL A 222 16.29 -16.92 -15.30
C VAL A 222 16.52 -15.44 -15.56
N ASN A 223 16.46 -15.07 -16.84
CA ASN A 223 16.51 -13.67 -17.23
C ASN A 223 15.15 -13.01 -17.00
N VAL A 224 15.16 -11.69 -16.85
CA VAL A 224 13.92 -10.90 -16.88
C VAL A 224 13.16 -11.12 -18.18
N VAL A 225 11.84 -11.32 -18.05
CA VAL A 225 10.93 -11.49 -19.18
C VAL A 225 10.11 -10.23 -19.48
N GLU A 226 9.89 -9.37 -18.48
CA GLU A 226 9.11 -8.14 -18.62
C GLU A 226 9.77 -6.96 -17.90
N ARG A 227 9.70 -5.79 -18.53
CA ARG A 227 10.12 -4.50 -17.96
C ARG A 227 9.04 -3.47 -18.25
N THR A 228 8.48 -2.86 -17.21
CA THR A 228 7.45 -1.84 -17.35
C THR A 228 7.74 -0.63 -16.50
N THR A 229 7.10 0.49 -16.84
CA THR A 229 7.09 1.73 -16.07
C THR A 229 5.79 2.47 -16.41
N TYR A 230 5.60 3.64 -15.82
CA TYR A 230 4.50 4.54 -16.14
C TYR A 230 4.89 5.98 -15.81
N ALA A 231 4.30 6.93 -16.52
CA ALA A 231 4.50 8.36 -16.38
C ALA A 231 3.23 9.06 -15.89
N ALA A 232 3.36 10.32 -15.45
CA ALA A 232 2.21 11.15 -15.06
C ALA A 232 1.20 11.30 -16.21
N SER A 233 1.70 11.29 -17.46
CA SER A 233 0.87 11.35 -18.67
C SER A 233 0.00 10.11 -18.87
N ASP A 234 0.32 8.98 -18.24
CA ASP A 234 -0.47 7.75 -18.35
C ASP A 234 -1.67 7.76 -17.38
N MET A 235 -1.68 8.66 -16.40
CA MET A 235 -2.75 8.79 -15.42
C MET A 235 -3.96 9.55 -15.99
N CYS A 236 -5.14 9.28 -15.43
CA CYS A 236 -6.40 9.80 -15.93
C CYS A 236 -6.72 11.21 -15.44
N GLU A 237 -6.48 11.54 -14.16
CA GLU A 237 -6.88 12.83 -13.57
C GLU A 237 -5.81 13.48 -12.67
N ALA A 238 -6.04 14.75 -12.32
CA ALA A 238 -5.19 15.53 -11.43
C ALA A 238 -5.11 14.95 -10.01
N ARG A 239 -4.04 15.36 -9.31
CA ARG A 239 -3.20 14.58 -8.39
C ARG A 239 -2.26 13.67 -9.15
N ALA A 240 -2.72 12.54 -9.68
CA ALA A 240 -1.85 11.56 -10.33
C ALA A 240 -1.19 12.07 -11.63
N THR A 241 -1.77 13.03 -12.35
CA THR A 241 -1.12 13.65 -13.53
C THR A 241 -0.14 14.78 -13.18
N THR A 242 -0.03 15.16 -11.91
CA THR A 242 0.81 16.29 -11.47
C THR A 242 2.16 15.81 -10.96
N VAL A 243 3.22 16.07 -11.71
CA VAL A 243 4.61 15.77 -11.31
C VAL A 243 5.01 16.68 -10.15
N ALA A 244 5.22 16.08 -8.98
CA ALA A 244 5.74 16.71 -7.77
C ALA A 244 6.18 15.60 -6.81
N SER A 245 7.22 15.82 -6.00
CA SER A 245 7.76 14.74 -5.14
C SER A 245 6.70 14.12 -4.22
N ASN A 246 5.72 14.91 -3.77
CA ASN A 246 4.62 14.51 -2.89
C ASN A 246 3.30 14.15 -3.62
N LEU A 247 3.31 14.11 -4.96
CA LEU A 247 2.21 13.69 -5.83
C LEU A 247 2.76 12.61 -6.79
N PHE A 248 2.65 12.79 -8.11
CA PHE A 248 3.24 11.85 -9.04
C PHE A 248 4.76 11.92 -8.97
N ARG A 249 5.36 10.75 -8.76
CA ARG A 249 6.80 10.54 -8.77
C ARG A 249 7.14 9.33 -9.64
N ASP A 250 8.23 9.44 -10.38
CA ASP A 250 8.72 8.38 -11.25
C ASP A 250 8.90 7.05 -10.47
N PRO A 251 8.27 5.96 -10.92
CA PRO A 251 8.29 4.68 -10.21
C PRO A 251 9.58 3.87 -10.42
N GLY A 252 10.50 4.33 -11.27
CA GLY A 252 11.60 3.54 -11.79
C GLY A 252 11.11 2.50 -12.80
N ILE A 253 11.80 1.37 -12.85
CA ILE A 253 11.43 0.22 -13.68
C ILE A 253 10.90 -0.88 -12.77
N ILE A 254 9.73 -1.41 -13.13
CA ILE A 254 9.17 -2.62 -12.57
C ILE A 254 9.65 -3.79 -13.44
N TYR A 255 10.38 -4.70 -12.81
CA TYR A 255 10.93 -5.89 -13.46
C TYR A 255 10.14 -7.12 -13.07
N SER A 256 10.06 -8.09 -13.98
CA SER A 256 9.52 -9.41 -13.68
C SER A 256 10.29 -10.56 -14.32
N ALA A 257 10.43 -11.65 -13.56
CA ALA A 257 11.00 -12.92 -14.02
C ALA A 257 10.11 -14.08 -13.55
N VAL A 258 9.90 -15.08 -14.41
CA VAL A 258 9.17 -16.31 -14.08
C VAL A 258 10.18 -17.41 -13.77
N LEU A 259 10.04 -18.04 -12.60
CA LEU A 259 10.82 -19.16 -12.12
C LEU A 259 10.11 -20.47 -12.51
N PRO A 260 10.59 -21.24 -13.50
CA PRO A 260 9.94 -22.48 -13.93
C PRO A 260 10.39 -23.71 -13.12
N ASP A 261 9.72 -24.83 -13.36
CA ASP A 261 10.03 -26.17 -12.83
C ASP A 261 10.17 -26.24 -11.31
N LEU A 262 9.36 -25.45 -10.60
CA LEU A 262 9.28 -25.48 -9.17
C LEU A 262 8.44 -26.66 -8.72
N LYS A 263 8.93 -27.38 -7.70
CA LYS A 263 8.14 -28.41 -7.03
C LYS A 263 7.03 -27.73 -6.21
N PRO A 264 5.81 -28.27 -6.20
CA PRO A 264 4.79 -27.88 -5.23
C PRO A 264 5.25 -28.13 -3.79
N GLU A 265 4.72 -27.36 -2.84
CA GLU A 265 5.00 -27.52 -1.39
C GLU A 265 6.51 -27.55 -1.04
N ALA A 266 7.31 -26.75 -1.74
CA ALA A 266 8.76 -26.71 -1.57
C ALA A 266 9.24 -25.30 -1.21
N THR A 267 10.42 -25.24 -0.58
CA THR A 267 11.09 -23.97 -0.27
C THR A 267 12.33 -23.79 -1.14
N TYR A 268 12.35 -22.67 -1.86
CA TYR A 268 13.48 -22.22 -2.65
C TYR A 268 14.12 -21.00 -1.98
N SER A 269 15.42 -20.82 -2.19
CA SER A 269 16.08 -19.54 -1.98
C SER A 269 16.28 -18.86 -3.32
N TYR A 270 16.19 -17.54 -3.36
CA TYR A 270 16.45 -16.78 -4.58
C TYR A 270 17.10 -15.43 -4.32
N ARG A 271 17.76 -14.90 -5.34
CA ARG A 271 18.45 -13.61 -5.31
C ARG A 271 18.33 -12.91 -6.65
N ILE A 272 18.08 -11.60 -6.61
CA ILE A 272 17.94 -10.76 -7.79
C ILE A 272 19.27 -10.04 -8.04
N HIS A 273 19.72 -10.06 -9.29
CA HIS A 273 20.95 -9.41 -9.71
C HIS A 273 20.64 -8.28 -10.69
N SER A 274 21.14 -7.07 -10.41
CA SER A 274 21.00 -5.89 -11.27
C SER A 274 22.00 -5.82 -12.42
N GLY A 275 22.57 -6.96 -12.84
CA GLY A 275 23.62 -7.00 -13.87
C GLY A 275 25.06 -6.88 -13.32
N SER A 276 26.03 -6.80 -14.23
CA SER A 276 27.46 -6.89 -13.89
C SER A 276 27.94 -5.68 -13.08
N GLY A 277 28.62 -5.92 -11.95
CA GLY A 277 29.18 -4.87 -11.09
C GLY A 277 28.15 -4.04 -10.32
N LYS A 278 26.87 -4.41 -10.37
CA LYS A 278 25.75 -3.72 -9.71
C LYS A 278 25.34 -4.40 -8.40
N PRO A 279 24.63 -3.71 -7.49
CA PRO A 279 24.08 -4.32 -6.28
C PRO A 279 23.17 -5.51 -6.63
N HIS A 280 23.17 -6.52 -5.75
CA HIS A 280 22.17 -7.59 -5.77
C HIS A 280 21.25 -7.43 -4.56
N SER A 281 20.07 -8.03 -4.62
CA SER A 281 19.19 -8.11 -3.47
C SER A 281 19.80 -8.98 -2.37
N LYS A 282 19.28 -8.89 -1.14
CA LYS A 282 19.46 -9.97 -0.16
C LYS A 282 18.92 -11.30 -0.71
N THR A 283 19.32 -12.40 -0.11
CA THR A 283 18.70 -13.70 -0.41
C THR A 283 17.32 -13.76 0.23
N PHE A 284 16.31 -14.08 -0.57
CA PHE A 284 14.95 -14.31 -0.13
C PHE A 284 14.65 -15.81 -0.09
N LYS A 285 13.59 -16.18 0.63
CA LYS A 285 12.98 -17.51 0.57
C LYS A 285 11.72 -17.41 -0.27
N LEU A 286 11.33 -18.48 -0.95
CA LEU A 286 10.08 -18.62 -1.68
C LEU A 286 9.46 -19.96 -1.27
N ARG A 287 8.22 -19.95 -0.80
CA ARG A 287 7.42 -21.16 -0.55
C ARG A 287 6.42 -21.33 -1.69
N THR A 288 6.41 -22.48 -2.33
CA THR A 288 5.44 -22.79 -3.39
C THR A 288 4.15 -23.36 -2.81
N PRO A 289 2.98 -23.00 -3.37
CA PRO A 289 1.72 -23.56 -2.92
C PRO A 289 1.59 -25.05 -3.30
N PRO A 290 0.62 -25.77 -2.73
CA PRO A 290 0.29 -27.13 -3.16
C PRO A 290 -0.25 -27.14 -4.58
N ALA A 291 0.02 -28.24 -5.30
CA ALA A 291 -0.49 -28.43 -6.64
C ALA A 291 -2.03 -28.48 -6.63
N PRO A 292 -2.70 -27.96 -7.66
CA PRO A 292 -4.14 -28.08 -7.79
C PRO A 292 -4.64 -29.52 -7.67
N GLY A 293 -5.59 -29.77 -6.78
CA GLY A 293 -6.15 -31.09 -6.48
C GLY A 293 -5.34 -31.95 -5.52
N VAL A 294 -4.23 -31.44 -5.00
CA VAL A 294 -3.37 -32.15 -4.05
C VAL A 294 -3.33 -31.38 -2.73
N GLN A 295 -3.53 -32.08 -1.62
CA GLN A 295 -3.39 -31.50 -0.29
C GLN A 295 -2.74 -32.51 0.67
N ASN A 296 -1.55 -32.15 1.15
CA ASN A 296 -0.81 -32.89 2.17
C ASN A 296 -0.89 -32.13 3.50
N GLY A 297 -1.92 -32.40 4.28
CA GLY A 297 -2.16 -31.69 5.56
C GLY A 297 -3.02 -30.45 5.41
N VAL A 298 -2.91 -29.48 6.31
CA VAL A 298 -3.71 -28.24 6.26
C VAL A 298 -3.02 -27.24 5.34
N THR A 299 -3.79 -26.49 4.55
CA THR A 299 -3.32 -25.34 3.76
C THR A 299 -4.06 -24.11 4.25
N SER A 300 -3.31 -23.04 4.53
CA SER A 300 -3.85 -21.79 5.07
C SER A 300 -3.53 -20.60 4.17
N PHE A 301 -4.44 -19.64 4.15
CA PHE A 301 -4.35 -18.41 3.38
C PHE A 301 -4.56 -17.22 4.32
N PHE A 302 -3.82 -16.13 4.11
CA PHE A 302 -4.19 -14.84 4.70
C PHE A 302 -5.14 -14.14 3.74
N VAL A 303 -6.25 -13.60 4.24
CA VAL A 303 -7.24 -12.86 3.44
C VAL A 303 -7.59 -11.58 4.18
N PHE A 304 -7.40 -10.44 3.53
CA PHE A 304 -7.73 -9.11 4.05
C PHE A 304 -7.82 -8.09 2.91
N GLY A 305 -8.57 -7.01 3.10
CA GLY A 305 -8.48 -5.80 2.27
C GLY A 305 -7.86 -4.66 3.06
N ASP A 306 -7.66 -3.52 2.40
CA ASP A 306 -7.52 -2.23 3.08
C ASP A 306 -6.31 -2.12 4.00
N LEU A 307 -5.19 -2.77 3.63
CA LEU A 307 -4.01 -2.77 4.48
C LEU A 307 -3.51 -1.34 4.69
N GLY A 308 -3.36 -0.61 3.57
CA GLY A 308 -3.01 0.79 3.51
C GLY A 308 -1.85 1.23 4.41
N ASP A 309 -1.88 2.53 4.70
CA ASP A 309 -1.00 3.26 5.62
C ASP A 309 0.45 3.54 5.20
N LYS A 310 0.93 4.65 5.75
CA LYS A 310 2.28 5.22 5.60
C LYS A 310 3.25 4.68 6.65
N THR A 311 2.74 4.02 7.69
CA THR A 311 3.55 3.49 8.78
C THR A 311 4.19 2.16 8.38
N ILE A 312 5.48 2.20 8.06
CA ILE A 312 6.28 1.00 7.72
C ILE A 312 6.84 0.33 8.99
N THR A 313 6.94 1.09 10.08
CA THR A 313 7.27 0.58 11.41
C THR A 313 6.04 0.69 12.30
N PRO A 314 5.71 -0.34 13.11
CA PRO A 314 4.60 -0.25 14.05
C PRO A 314 4.91 0.86 15.04
N PRO A 315 4.09 1.92 15.14
CA PRO A 315 4.25 2.81 16.26
C PRO A 315 3.76 2.04 17.50
N ALA A 316 4.55 2.02 18.58
CA ALA A 316 4.30 1.24 19.80
C ALA A 316 2.91 1.45 20.48
N SER A 317 2.07 2.34 19.95
CA SER A 317 0.74 2.69 20.45
C SER A 317 -0.39 2.62 19.41
N SER A 318 -0.13 2.38 18.12
CA SER A 318 -1.18 2.29 17.09
C SER A 318 -1.09 0.99 16.30
N LYS A 319 -2.08 0.10 16.50
CA LYS A 319 -2.27 -1.11 15.68
C LYS A 319 -2.74 -0.69 14.29
N ARG A 320 -1.87 -0.79 13.28
CA ARG A 320 -2.13 -0.38 11.88
C ARG A 320 -1.48 -1.36 10.89
N ALA A 321 -1.29 -0.97 9.64
CA ALA A 321 -0.79 -1.82 8.55
C ALA A 321 0.48 -2.62 8.91
N ALA A 322 1.49 -1.98 9.50
CA ALA A 322 2.70 -2.66 9.97
C ALA A 322 2.43 -3.74 11.03
N THR A 323 1.39 -3.57 11.86
CA THR A 323 0.97 -4.61 12.81
C THR A 323 0.38 -5.82 12.09
N THR A 324 -0.45 -5.61 11.07
CA THR A 324 -1.00 -6.71 10.26
C THR A 324 0.13 -7.51 9.59
N VAL A 325 1.08 -6.82 8.95
CA VAL A 325 2.24 -7.49 8.33
C VAL A 325 3.07 -8.24 9.37
N GLU A 326 3.34 -7.67 10.54
CA GLU A 326 4.11 -8.35 11.58
C GLU A 326 3.38 -9.60 12.13
N LEU A 327 2.06 -9.55 12.30
CA LEU A 327 1.27 -10.71 12.69
C LEU A 327 1.31 -11.81 11.63
N ILE A 328 1.21 -11.45 10.35
CA ILE A 328 1.37 -12.40 9.24
C ILE A 328 2.75 -13.06 9.29
N ARG A 329 3.83 -12.28 9.46
CA ARG A 329 5.19 -12.80 9.57
C ARG A 329 5.35 -13.75 10.75
N ARG A 330 4.81 -13.38 11.90
CA ARG A 330 4.81 -14.23 13.10
C ARG A 330 4.14 -15.56 12.81
N ASP A 331 2.97 -15.54 12.19
CA ASP A 331 2.19 -16.75 11.91
C ASP A 331 2.85 -17.62 10.81
N MET A 332 3.51 -17.01 9.81
CA MET A 332 4.33 -17.70 8.80
C MET A 332 5.60 -18.36 9.38
N SER A 333 6.10 -17.84 10.49
CA SER A 333 7.28 -18.37 11.19
C SER A 333 6.97 -19.56 12.09
N ASP A 334 5.69 -19.82 12.39
CA ASP A 334 5.27 -20.99 13.16
C ASP A 334 5.42 -22.26 12.29
N PRO A 335 6.28 -23.22 12.63
CA PRO A 335 6.50 -24.43 11.84
C PRO A 335 5.27 -25.36 11.81
N ARG A 336 4.25 -25.11 12.64
CA ARG A 336 2.97 -25.84 12.65
C ARG A 336 1.97 -25.29 11.65
N SER A 337 2.21 -24.09 11.13
CA SER A 337 1.34 -23.40 10.20
C SER A 337 1.82 -23.57 8.77
N ASN A 338 0.90 -23.82 7.84
CA ASN A 338 1.19 -23.93 6.41
C ASN A 338 0.50 -22.82 5.65
N TYR A 339 0.94 -21.58 5.87
CA TYR A 339 0.48 -20.43 5.11
C TYR A 339 1.20 -20.35 3.76
N VAL A 340 0.44 -20.38 2.67
CA VAL A 340 0.99 -20.54 1.32
C VAL A 340 0.79 -19.33 0.41
N ALA A 341 -0.16 -18.45 0.75
CA ALA A 341 -0.43 -17.23 0.01
C ALA A 341 -1.15 -16.16 0.85
N VAL A 342 -1.07 -14.94 0.36
CA VAL A 342 -1.86 -13.77 0.78
C VAL A 342 -2.82 -13.43 -0.35
N MET A 343 -4.10 -13.26 -0.01
CA MET A 343 -5.14 -12.67 -0.86
C MET A 343 -5.46 -11.28 -0.31
N HIS A 344 -5.04 -10.23 -1.02
CA HIS A 344 -5.26 -8.83 -0.64
C HIS A 344 -6.39 -8.25 -1.48
N ASP A 345 -7.58 -8.15 -0.89
CA ASP A 345 -8.84 -7.87 -1.58
C ASP A 345 -9.06 -6.36 -1.79
N GLY A 346 -8.10 -5.68 -2.43
CA GLY A 346 -8.18 -4.27 -2.84
C GLY A 346 -7.84 -3.25 -1.75
N ASP A 347 -7.72 -1.98 -2.16
CA ASP A 347 -7.28 -0.86 -1.34
C ASP A 347 -5.87 -1.08 -0.75
N LEU A 348 -4.90 -1.15 -1.66
CA LEU A 348 -3.57 -1.64 -1.37
C LEU A 348 -2.76 -0.60 -0.59
N SER A 349 -2.40 0.50 -1.26
CA SER A 349 -1.44 1.49 -0.73
C SER A 349 -2.09 2.80 -0.30
N TYR A 350 -3.33 3.06 -0.74
CA TYR A 350 -3.96 4.38 -0.64
C TYR A 350 -3.09 5.50 -1.23
N ALA A 351 -2.31 5.21 -2.28
CA ALA A 351 -1.45 6.19 -2.93
C ALA A 351 -2.25 7.38 -3.47
N MET A 352 -3.36 7.12 -4.13
CA MET A 352 -4.31 8.15 -4.59
C MET A 352 -3.64 9.33 -5.32
N GLY A 353 -2.68 9.03 -6.20
CA GLY A 353 -1.89 9.99 -6.95
C GLY A 353 -0.63 10.49 -6.24
N ALA A 354 -0.34 10.05 -5.01
CA ALA A 354 0.91 10.28 -4.30
C ALA A 354 1.85 9.09 -4.46
N GLY A 355 2.61 9.06 -5.56
CA GLY A 355 3.38 7.91 -6.03
C GLY A 355 4.43 7.37 -5.05
N TYR A 356 4.96 8.20 -4.14
CA TYR A 356 5.89 7.74 -3.10
C TYR A 356 5.28 6.68 -2.17
N LEU A 357 3.95 6.66 -2.01
CA LEU A 357 3.23 5.69 -1.19
C LEU A 357 3.26 4.28 -1.78
N TRP A 358 3.36 4.14 -3.10
CA TRP A 358 3.55 2.82 -3.71
C TRP A 358 4.91 2.19 -3.36
N ASP A 359 5.96 3.00 -3.24
CA ASP A 359 7.28 2.53 -2.79
C ASP A 359 7.26 2.20 -1.29
N GLN A 360 6.54 3.00 -0.48
CA GLN A 360 6.33 2.69 0.94
C GLN A 360 5.59 1.38 1.17
N PHE A 361 4.48 1.20 0.46
CA PHE A 361 3.69 -0.02 0.50
C PHE A 361 4.54 -1.22 0.07
N GLY A 362 5.34 -1.08 -0.99
CA GLY A 362 6.27 -2.10 -1.43
C GLY A 362 7.27 -2.52 -0.35
N ALA A 363 7.83 -1.57 0.39
CA ALA A 363 8.73 -1.84 1.50
C ALA A 363 8.01 -2.48 2.71
N LEU A 364 6.77 -2.05 2.98
CA LEU A 364 5.93 -2.59 4.05
C LEU A 364 5.61 -4.08 3.82
N ILE A 365 5.23 -4.47 2.61
CA ILE A 365 4.80 -5.85 2.34
C ILE A 365 5.95 -6.80 2.00
N GLU A 366 7.11 -6.30 1.54
CA GLU A 366 8.25 -7.14 1.10
C GLU A 366 8.60 -8.29 2.05
N PRO A 367 8.61 -8.11 3.40
CA PRO A 367 8.93 -9.21 4.31
C PRO A 367 7.99 -10.42 4.25
N VAL A 368 6.79 -10.26 3.70
CA VAL A 368 5.79 -11.33 3.46
C VAL A 368 5.71 -11.64 1.97
N ALA A 369 5.56 -10.60 1.16
CA ALA A 369 5.32 -10.71 -0.28
C ALA A 369 6.51 -11.31 -1.03
N SER A 370 7.73 -11.25 -0.49
CA SER A 370 8.88 -11.92 -1.09
C SER A 370 8.93 -13.43 -0.81
N GLU A 371 8.13 -13.94 0.14
CA GLU A 371 8.20 -15.33 0.62
C GLU A 371 7.04 -16.22 0.16
N VAL A 372 5.83 -15.69 0.08
CA VAL A 372 4.63 -16.41 -0.37
C VAL A 372 3.93 -15.63 -1.47
N ALA A 373 3.10 -16.30 -2.28
CA ALA A 373 2.32 -15.63 -3.31
C ALA A 373 1.49 -14.49 -2.70
N TYR A 374 1.69 -13.26 -3.18
CA TYR A 374 0.97 -12.06 -2.76
C TYR A 374 0.03 -11.63 -3.89
N MET A 375 -1.20 -12.14 -3.81
CA MET A 375 -2.21 -11.98 -4.85
C MET A 375 -3.11 -10.80 -4.49
N VAL A 376 -3.48 -9.98 -5.48
CA VAL A 376 -4.21 -8.73 -5.22
C VAL A 376 -5.46 -8.60 -6.07
N ALA A 377 -6.49 -7.99 -5.49
CA ALA A 377 -7.61 -7.39 -6.21
C ALA A 377 -7.40 -5.87 -6.31
N VAL A 378 -8.25 -5.19 -7.10
CA VAL A 378 -8.30 -3.73 -7.16
C VAL A 378 -9.47 -3.22 -6.31
N GLY A 379 -9.22 -2.17 -5.52
CA GLY A 379 -10.26 -1.43 -4.80
C GLY A 379 -10.58 -0.09 -5.45
N ASN A 380 -11.46 0.68 -4.83
CA ASN A 380 -11.83 2.01 -5.31
C ASN A 380 -10.65 2.99 -5.23
N HIS A 381 -9.75 2.83 -4.26
CA HIS A 381 -8.54 3.68 -4.16
C HIS A 381 -7.47 3.35 -5.20
N GLU A 382 -7.55 2.21 -5.88
CA GLU A 382 -6.72 1.94 -7.06
C GLU A 382 -7.39 2.41 -8.35
N TYR A 383 -8.72 2.28 -8.45
CA TYR A 383 -9.42 2.41 -9.71
C TYR A 383 -10.26 3.68 -9.85
N CYS A 384 -11.22 4.00 -8.98
CA CYS A 384 -12.28 4.99 -9.27
C CYS A 384 -11.77 6.38 -9.73
N TYR A 385 -12.25 6.80 -10.92
CA TYR A 385 -11.95 8.07 -11.59
C TYR A 385 -13.18 8.56 -12.38
N MET A 386 -13.21 9.85 -12.77
CA MET A 386 -14.39 10.45 -13.45
C MET A 386 -14.13 10.94 -14.88
N SER A 387 -12.87 11.03 -15.32
CA SER A 387 -12.46 11.54 -16.62
C SER A 387 -11.07 11.02 -16.99
N GLY A 388 -10.69 11.12 -18.27
CA GLY A 388 -9.40 10.61 -18.75
C GLY A 388 -9.40 9.11 -19.05
N GLY A 389 -10.56 8.45 -19.11
CA GLY A 389 -10.69 7.01 -19.24
C GLY A 389 -10.05 6.39 -20.49
N HIS A 390 -9.76 7.16 -21.54
CA HIS A 390 -8.98 6.67 -22.68
C HIS A 390 -7.57 6.15 -22.31
N LYS A 391 -7.11 6.38 -21.08
CA LYS A 391 -5.84 5.88 -20.53
C LYS A 391 -6.00 4.70 -19.57
N ASP A 392 -7.25 4.34 -19.25
CA ASP A 392 -7.55 3.21 -18.38
C ASP A 392 -7.06 1.89 -19.03
N PRO A 393 -6.14 1.16 -18.38
CA PRO A 393 -5.56 -0.04 -18.96
C PRO A 393 -6.46 -1.28 -18.87
N SER A 394 -7.62 -1.21 -18.20
CA SER A 394 -8.58 -2.31 -18.12
C SER A 394 -9.42 -2.48 -19.39
N GLY A 395 -9.49 -1.44 -20.22
CA GLY A 395 -10.38 -1.39 -21.39
C GLY A 395 -11.80 -0.91 -21.08
N ALA A 396 -12.15 -0.60 -19.82
CA ALA A 396 -13.43 0.01 -19.45
C ALA A 396 -13.45 1.57 -19.59
N GLY A 397 -12.38 2.12 -20.18
CA GLY A 397 -12.16 3.55 -20.36
C GLY A 397 -13.16 4.32 -21.21
N ALA A 398 -13.88 3.64 -22.11
CA ALA A 398 -14.79 4.28 -23.06
C ALA A 398 -15.94 5.06 -22.38
N THR A 399 -16.32 4.66 -21.17
CA THR A 399 -17.36 5.31 -20.35
C THR A 399 -16.79 6.10 -19.17
N ASN A 400 -15.46 6.32 -19.15
CA ASN A 400 -14.71 6.81 -17.99
C ASN A 400 -14.92 5.95 -16.73
N GLY A 401 -14.95 4.62 -16.89
CA GLY A 401 -15.16 3.69 -15.79
C GLY A 401 -16.63 3.31 -15.60
N PHE A 402 -16.90 2.54 -14.54
CA PHE A 402 -18.23 2.05 -14.19
C PHE A 402 -18.89 2.97 -13.16
N HIS A 403 -20.01 3.59 -13.56
CA HIS A 403 -20.72 4.61 -12.78
C HIS A 403 -22.24 4.35 -12.72
N PRO A 404 -22.69 3.30 -12.03
CA PRO A 404 -24.12 3.04 -11.86
C PRO A 404 -24.77 4.21 -11.08
N PRO A 405 -25.98 4.67 -11.46
CA PRO A 405 -26.65 5.80 -10.82
C PRO A 405 -26.80 5.68 -9.30
N GLU A 406 -26.94 4.44 -8.81
CA GLU A 406 -27.12 4.12 -7.40
C GLU A 406 -25.80 3.91 -6.63
N GLY A 407 -24.65 3.96 -7.31
CA GLY A 407 -23.33 3.73 -6.73
C GLY A 407 -22.53 5.00 -6.44
N ASN A 408 -21.46 4.84 -5.68
CA ASN A 408 -20.56 5.92 -5.24
C ASN A 408 -19.15 5.78 -5.83
N TYR A 409 -19.07 5.52 -7.13
CA TYR A 409 -17.82 5.33 -7.87
C TYR A 409 -17.17 6.68 -8.20
N GLY A 410 -16.56 7.32 -7.20
CA GLY A 410 -16.08 8.70 -7.30
C GLY A 410 -14.66 8.86 -7.88
N ARG A 411 -13.85 9.68 -7.21
CA ARG A 411 -12.47 10.01 -7.60
C ARG A 411 -11.46 9.43 -6.59
N ASP A 412 -11.80 8.30 -6.00
CA ASP A 412 -11.11 7.76 -4.82
C ASP A 412 -9.65 7.40 -5.15
N SER A 413 -9.35 7.09 -6.41
CA SER A 413 -7.99 6.78 -6.86
C SER A 413 -7.08 8.01 -7.02
N GLY A 414 -7.59 9.23 -6.83
CA GLY A 414 -6.83 10.46 -7.10
C GLY A 414 -6.32 10.55 -8.55
N GLY A 415 -7.01 9.93 -9.50
CA GLY A 415 -6.67 9.95 -10.92
C GLY A 415 -5.74 8.84 -11.41
N GLU A 416 -5.34 7.90 -10.55
CA GLU A 416 -4.49 6.75 -10.94
C GLU A 416 -5.15 5.78 -11.94
N CYS A 417 -6.47 5.62 -11.90
CA CYS A 417 -7.26 4.76 -12.81
C CYS A 417 -6.67 3.36 -13.07
N GLY A 418 -6.14 2.73 -12.02
CA GLY A 418 -5.58 1.37 -12.07
C GLY A 418 -4.20 1.26 -12.70
N VAL A 419 -3.60 2.35 -13.24
CA VAL A 419 -2.31 2.27 -13.94
C VAL A 419 -1.19 1.77 -13.02
N PRO A 420 -0.96 2.35 -11.82
CA PRO A 420 0.12 1.88 -10.95
C PRO A 420 -0.05 0.42 -10.52
N THR A 421 -1.27 0.03 -10.14
CA THR A 421 -1.59 -1.34 -9.72
C THR A 421 -1.33 -2.34 -10.84
N ASN A 422 -1.80 -2.03 -12.06
CA ASN A 422 -1.61 -2.88 -13.22
C ASN A 422 -0.14 -3.05 -13.64
N LYS A 423 0.70 -2.02 -13.45
CA LYS A 423 2.13 -2.11 -13.75
C LYS A 423 2.93 -2.76 -12.62
N ARG A 424 2.51 -2.60 -11.37
CA ARG A 424 3.22 -3.13 -10.20
C ARG A 424 2.83 -4.58 -9.88
N PHE A 425 1.63 -5.02 -10.18
CA PHE A 425 1.16 -6.36 -9.83
C PHE A 425 0.76 -7.12 -11.08
N ILE A 426 1.45 -8.23 -11.35
CA ILE A 426 1.16 -9.11 -12.47
C ILE A 426 0.57 -10.39 -11.90
N MET A 427 -0.71 -10.60 -12.21
CA MET A 427 -1.51 -11.74 -11.78
C MET A 427 -1.54 -12.82 -12.88
N PRO A 428 -2.11 -14.01 -12.64
CA PRO A 428 -2.23 -15.06 -13.65
C PRO A 428 -2.89 -14.55 -14.94
N ASP A 429 -2.31 -14.91 -16.09
CA ASP A 429 -2.79 -14.49 -17.41
C ASP A 429 -3.92 -15.39 -17.90
N ASN A 430 -5.06 -15.32 -17.21
CA ASN A 430 -6.28 -16.07 -17.55
C ASN A 430 -7.57 -15.22 -17.46
N GLY A 431 -7.42 -13.91 -17.25
CA GLY A 431 -8.52 -12.94 -17.20
C GLY A 431 -8.14 -11.62 -17.87
N ASN A 432 -8.25 -10.52 -17.14
CA ASN A 432 -7.84 -9.21 -17.60
C ASN A 432 -6.83 -8.60 -16.63
N GLN A 433 -5.55 -8.97 -16.83
CA GLN A 433 -4.42 -8.41 -16.10
C GLN A 433 -4.67 -8.50 -14.57
N VAL A 434 -4.50 -7.40 -13.84
CA VAL A 434 -4.74 -7.34 -12.38
C VAL A 434 -6.22 -7.21 -11.99
N PHE A 435 -7.10 -6.87 -12.94
CA PHE A 435 -8.48 -6.46 -12.65
C PHE A 435 -9.41 -7.63 -12.32
N TRP A 436 -9.23 -8.76 -13.02
CA TRP A 436 -9.88 -10.03 -12.67
C TRP A 436 -9.08 -11.20 -13.25
N TRP A 437 -8.95 -12.25 -12.47
CA TRP A 437 -8.09 -13.41 -12.73
C TRP A 437 -8.46 -14.54 -11.77
N SER A 438 -8.01 -15.77 -12.03
CA SER A 438 -8.21 -16.90 -11.13
C SER A 438 -6.93 -17.72 -10.93
N VAL A 439 -6.87 -18.50 -9.86
CA VAL A 439 -5.76 -19.42 -9.58
C VAL A 439 -6.22 -20.60 -8.74
N GLU A 440 -5.68 -21.78 -9.03
CA GLU A 440 -5.88 -22.96 -8.19
C GLU A 440 -4.68 -23.15 -7.25
N MET A 441 -4.93 -23.33 -5.96
CA MET A 441 -3.91 -23.62 -4.94
C MET A 441 -4.41 -24.74 -4.03
N GLY A 442 -3.80 -25.92 -4.12
CA GLY A 442 -4.28 -27.11 -3.42
C GLY A 442 -5.73 -27.45 -3.80
N LEU A 443 -6.63 -27.53 -2.83
CA LEU A 443 -8.04 -27.87 -3.04
C LEU A 443 -8.96 -26.66 -3.32
N VAL A 444 -8.38 -25.47 -3.53
CA VAL A 444 -9.15 -24.23 -3.68
C VAL A 444 -8.97 -23.64 -5.07
N HIS A 445 -10.08 -23.31 -5.73
CA HIS A 445 -10.13 -22.38 -6.86
C HIS A 445 -10.45 -20.99 -6.32
N HIS A 446 -9.49 -20.07 -6.42
CA HIS A 446 -9.68 -18.67 -6.10
C HIS A 446 -10.02 -17.91 -7.37
N THR A 447 -11.11 -17.17 -7.36
CA THR A 447 -11.47 -16.26 -8.44
C THR A 447 -11.56 -14.84 -7.91
N THR A 448 -10.89 -13.90 -8.56
CA THR A 448 -10.80 -12.50 -8.14
C THR A 448 -11.45 -11.63 -9.19
N ILE A 449 -12.34 -10.74 -8.78
CA ILE A 449 -13.00 -9.76 -9.66
C ILE A 449 -12.85 -8.34 -9.13
N SER A 450 -13.07 -7.35 -10.00
CA SER A 450 -13.14 -5.95 -9.60
C SER A 450 -14.58 -5.55 -9.34
N SER A 451 -14.86 -5.08 -8.12
CA SER A 451 -16.12 -4.40 -7.79
C SER A 451 -16.24 -2.98 -8.37
N GLU A 452 -15.17 -2.49 -9.02
CA GLU A 452 -15.07 -1.16 -9.62
C GLU A 452 -15.31 -1.15 -11.13
N HIS A 453 -15.58 -2.33 -11.70
CA HIS A 453 -15.93 -2.52 -13.10
C HIS A 453 -17.37 -2.99 -13.22
N ASP A 454 -17.92 -2.91 -14.43
CA ASP A 454 -19.29 -3.37 -14.69
C ASP A 454 -19.43 -4.87 -14.40
N TYR A 455 -20.15 -5.19 -13.33
CA TYR A 455 -20.48 -6.55 -12.88
C TYR A 455 -21.91 -6.97 -13.25
N GLN A 456 -22.60 -6.22 -14.12
CA GLN A 456 -23.94 -6.57 -14.56
C GLN A 456 -23.91 -7.74 -15.57
N PRO A 457 -24.97 -8.57 -15.64
CA PRO A 457 -25.07 -9.62 -16.63
C PRO A 457 -24.84 -9.12 -18.06
N GLY A 458 -23.94 -9.79 -18.78
CA GLY A 458 -23.56 -9.43 -20.15
C GLY A 458 -22.33 -8.51 -20.26
N SER A 459 -21.82 -7.96 -19.16
CA SER A 459 -20.54 -7.24 -19.17
C SER A 459 -19.37 -8.17 -19.48
N THR A 460 -18.23 -7.60 -19.87
CA THR A 460 -16.99 -8.35 -20.15
C THR A 460 -16.54 -9.15 -18.92
N MET A 461 -16.53 -8.53 -17.74
CA MET A 461 -16.11 -9.18 -16.50
C MET A 461 -17.10 -10.26 -16.08
N TYR A 462 -18.41 -10.00 -16.14
CA TYR A 462 -19.42 -10.99 -15.80
C TYR A 462 -19.33 -12.23 -16.71
N THR A 463 -19.16 -12.01 -18.01
CA THR A 463 -19.02 -13.10 -18.99
C THR A 463 -17.73 -13.89 -18.79
N TRP A 464 -16.66 -13.25 -18.32
CA TRP A 464 -15.45 -13.96 -17.89
C TRP A 464 -15.70 -14.78 -16.62
N LEU A 465 -16.30 -14.18 -15.59
CA LEU A 465 -16.59 -14.82 -14.32
C LEU A 465 -17.48 -16.05 -14.50
N GLU A 466 -18.56 -15.96 -15.30
CA GLU A 466 -19.41 -17.12 -15.57
C GLU A 466 -18.64 -18.29 -16.21
N ARG A 467 -17.71 -17.99 -17.13
CA ARG A 467 -16.86 -19.01 -17.77
C ARG A 467 -15.87 -19.62 -16.79
N ASP A 468 -15.24 -18.80 -15.95
CA ASP A 468 -14.32 -19.25 -14.92
C ASP A 468 -15.01 -20.18 -13.93
N LEU A 469 -16.14 -19.75 -13.35
CA LEU A 469 -16.94 -20.54 -12.41
C LEU A 469 -17.46 -21.84 -13.03
N ALA A 470 -17.85 -21.83 -14.31
CA ALA A 470 -18.29 -23.03 -15.01
C ALA A 470 -17.16 -24.03 -15.30
N SER A 471 -15.91 -23.58 -15.32
CA SER A 471 -14.74 -24.41 -15.63
C SER A 471 -14.22 -25.20 -14.43
N VAL A 472 -14.65 -24.87 -13.21
CA VAL A 472 -14.15 -25.45 -11.96
C VAL A 472 -14.53 -26.93 -11.86
N ASP A 473 -13.53 -27.81 -11.88
CA ASP A 473 -13.70 -29.22 -11.54
C ASP A 473 -13.70 -29.39 -10.01
N ARG A 474 -14.90 -29.40 -9.43
CA ARG A 474 -15.10 -29.54 -7.98
C ARG A 474 -14.64 -30.90 -7.41
N SER A 475 -14.31 -31.90 -8.26
CA SER A 475 -13.67 -33.13 -7.80
C SER A 475 -12.17 -32.96 -7.53
N LYS A 476 -11.55 -31.95 -8.16
CA LYS A 476 -10.17 -31.53 -8.00
C LYS A 476 -10.07 -30.38 -6.98
N THR A 477 -10.80 -29.31 -7.19
CA THR A 477 -10.85 -28.11 -6.34
C THR A 477 -12.24 -27.97 -5.72
N PRO A 478 -12.55 -28.72 -4.65
CA PRO A 478 -13.87 -28.72 -4.04
C PRO A 478 -14.28 -27.37 -3.44
N TRP A 479 -13.32 -26.53 -3.07
CA TRP A 479 -13.57 -25.19 -2.54
C TRP A 479 -13.46 -24.13 -3.64
N LEU A 480 -14.47 -23.28 -3.73
CA LEU A 480 -14.56 -22.19 -4.69
C LEU A 480 -14.78 -20.87 -3.94
N PHE A 481 -13.76 -20.01 -3.95
CA PHE A 481 -13.77 -18.74 -3.24
C PHE A 481 -13.75 -17.56 -4.23
N LEU A 482 -14.64 -16.59 -4.00
CA LEU A 482 -14.65 -15.32 -4.72
C LEU A 482 -13.99 -14.24 -3.87
N HIS A 483 -13.14 -13.44 -4.50
CA HIS A 483 -12.51 -12.24 -3.96
C HIS A 483 -13.00 -11.01 -4.72
N LEU A 484 -13.46 -9.99 -4.01
CA LEU A 484 -13.82 -8.68 -4.55
C LEU A 484 -13.64 -7.61 -3.48
N HIS A 485 -13.39 -6.35 -3.85
CA HIS A 485 -13.12 -5.33 -2.84
C HIS A 485 -14.39 -4.89 -2.10
N ARG A 486 -15.39 -4.35 -2.82
CA ARG A 486 -16.63 -3.86 -2.19
C ARG A 486 -17.56 -5.03 -1.82
N PRO A 487 -18.04 -5.09 -0.58
CA PRO A 487 -18.77 -6.24 -0.06
C PRO A 487 -20.21 -6.32 -0.55
N MET A 488 -20.68 -7.57 -0.73
CA MET A 488 -22.07 -7.90 -1.01
C MET A 488 -22.99 -7.71 0.21
N TYR A 489 -22.47 -8.03 1.39
CA TYR A 489 -23.19 -8.01 2.66
C TYR A 489 -22.40 -7.19 3.68
N THR A 490 -23.08 -6.33 4.44
CA THR A 490 -22.44 -5.45 5.40
C THR A 490 -23.29 -5.24 6.65
N SER A 491 -22.61 -5.13 7.79
CA SER A 491 -23.16 -4.75 9.09
C SER A 491 -22.93 -3.27 9.44
N GLU A 492 -22.21 -2.52 8.60
CA GLU A 492 -21.82 -1.14 8.87
C GLU A 492 -22.88 -0.13 8.38
N ASN A 493 -22.99 1.00 9.09
CA ASN A 493 -23.99 2.03 8.79
C ASN A 493 -23.44 3.11 7.83
N TYR A 494 -23.23 2.72 6.57
CA TYR A 494 -22.86 3.62 5.47
C TYR A 494 -23.92 3.57 4.36
N PRO A 495 -24.86 4.55 4.31
CA PRO A 495 -26.01 4.47 3.41
C PRO A 495 -25.66 4.34 1.92
N ASP A 496 -24.62 5.02 1.45
CA ASP A 496 -24.22 4.99 0.04
C ASP A 496 -23.59 3.65 -0.34
N ASP A 497 -22.68 3.14 0.48
CA ASP A 497 -22.09 1.82 0.27
C ASP A 497 -23.12 0.68 0.46
N HIS A 498 -24.15 0.89 1.29
CA HIS A 498 -25.26 -0.07 1.38
C HIS A 498 -26.01 -0.20 0.04
N ARG A 499 -26.22 0.90 -0.70
CA ARG A 499 -26.83 0.85 -2.04
C ARG A 499 -25.95 0.09 -3.02
N VAL A 500 -24.63 0.30 -2.97
CA VAL A 500 -23.68 -0.49 -3.76
C VAL A 500 -23.79 -1.98 -3.41
N SER A 501 -23.83 -2.33 -2.13
CA SER A 501 -23.97 -3.73 -1.69
C SER A 501 -25.25 -4.41 -2.24
N LEU A 502 -26.36 -3.67 -2.34
CA LEU A 502 -27.61 -4.14 -2.94
C LEU A 502 -27.45 -4.38 -4.45
N LEU A 503 -26.73 -3.49 -5.14
CA LEU A 503 -26.47 -3.60 -6.58
C LEU A 503 -25.55 -4.78 -6.89
N ILE A 504 -24.50 -5.01 -6.10
CA ILE A 504 -23.62 -6.17 -6.26
C ILE A 504 -24.41 -7.46 -6.04
N ARG A 505 -25.22 -7.54 -4.96
CA ARG A 505 -26.08 -8.72 -4.70
C ARG A 505 -27.02 -9.00 -5.86
N LYS A 506 -27.76 -7.99 -6.31
CA LYS A 506 -28.71 -8.13 -7.42
C LYS A 506 -28.08 -8.75 -8.67
N ASN A 507 -26.85 -8.38 -8.99
CA ASN A 507 -26.20 -8.79 -10.22
C ASN A 507 -25.36 -10.06 -10.09
N LEU A 508 -24.62 -10.24 -8.99
CA LEU A 508 -23.69 -11.36 -8.82
C LEU A 508 -24.30 -12.56 -8.10
N GLU A 509 -25.13 -12.35 -7.07
CA GLU A 509 -25.61 -13.45 -6.23
C GLU A 509 -26.29 -14.59 -6.99
N PRO A 510 -27.15 -14.35 -8.01
CA PRO A 510 -27.73 -15.44 -8.80
C PRO A 510 -26.68 -16.31 -9.50
N LEU A 511 -25.60 -15.71 -10.01
CA LEU A 511 -24.50 -16.42 -10.66
C LEU A 511 -23.69 -17.22 -9.65
N LEU A 512 -23.34 -16.61 -8.51
CA LEU A 512 -22.58 -17.27 -7.45
C LEU A 512 -23.35 -18.45 -6.87
N ALA A 513 -24.67 -18.32 -6.68
CA ALA A 513 -25.54 -19.40 -6.24
C ALA A 513 -25.65 -20.53 -7.27
N LYS A 514 -25.75 -20.20 -8.57
CA LYS A 514 -25.78 -21.18 -9.67
C LYS A 514 -24.56 -22.12 -9.65
N TYR A 515 -23.36 -21.57 -9.42
CA TYR A 515 -22.11 -22.33 -9.36
C TYR A 515 -21.68 -22.75 -7.96
N ARG A 516 -22.51 -22.48 -6.94
CA ARG A 516 -22.29 -22.86 -5.54
C ARG A 516 -20.93 -22.36 -5.02
N VAL A 517 -20.65 -21.07 -5.18
CA VAL A 517 -19.50 -20.41 -4.54
C VAL A 517 -19.61 -20.59 -3.02
N ASP A 518 -18.54 -21.06 -2.39
CA ASP A 518 -18.57 -21.47 -0.98
C ASP A 518 -18.32 -20.30 -0.03
N ALA A 519 -17.46 -19.36 -0.43
CA ALA A 519 -17.15 -18.16 0.34
C ALA A 519 -16.89 -16.97 -0.58
N VAL A 520 -17.25 -15.79 -0.08
CA VAL A 520 -16.98 -14.50 -0.71
C VAL A 520 -16.19 -13.67 0.31
N PHE A 521 -15.01 -13.20 -0.09
CA PHE A 521 -14.15 -12.35 0.72
C PHE A 521 -14.08 -10.96 0.14
N SER A 522 -14.10 -9.96 1.03
CA SER A 522 -14.14 -8.55 0.66
C SER A 522 -13.55 -7.65 1.73
N GLY A 523 -13.09 -6.48 1.31
CA GLY A 523 -12.59 -5.40 2.14
C GLY A 523 -13.59 -4.24 2.23
N HIS A 524 -13.09 -3.03 1.96
CA HIS A 524 -13.76 -1.72 1.89
C HIS A 524 -14.25 -1.18 3.25
N TYR A 525 -14.91 -2.02 4.06
CA TYR A 525 -15.38 -1.59 5.38
C TYR A 525 -14.36 -1.87 6.49
N HIS A 526 -13.90 -0.81 7.16
CA HIS A 526 -12.92 -0.90 8.25
C HIS A 526 -13.62 -0.96 9.61
N ALA A 527 -14.08 -2.16 9.99
CA ALA A 527 -14.84 -2.39 11.22
C ALA A 527 -13.94 -2.63 12.46
N ARG A 528 -14.52 -2.48 13.67
CA ARG A 528 -13.85 -2.69 14.96
C ARG A 528 -14.47 -3.82 15.78
#